data_AF-A0A7S7ZGS5-F1
#
_entry.id   AF-A0A7S7ZGS5-F1
#
_cell.length_a   1.000
_cell.length_b   1.000
_cell.length_c   1.000
_cell.angle_alpha   90.00
_cell.angle_beta   90.00
_cell.angle_gamma   90.00
#
_symmetry.space_group_name_H-M   'P 1'
#
loop_
_entity.id
_entity.type
_entity.pdbx_description
1 polymer ?
#
loop_
_entity_poly.entity_id
_entity_poly.type
_entity_poly.pdbx_seq_one_letter_code
_entity_poly.pdbx_strand_id
1 'polypeptide(L)'
;MGAGDTELSSRVTPSPQRDHVLTVLAAGLLAATLAAICHETVGHGLGCIAAGGEIQLLTSIWFRCHGATSLTDAGGAISGLVFGGLVLALPMRRVGNSAMRMTLFMFSAISLLWVAAQIIAHPALDRDDWHFIAMRWHWPLVWRPLLATVGVLSYVAIVRWIALLLRDPAAPSARAIYLAYVAAAISAVLAGWMWAPLPTRSALEGLLTLGVAPMGLLVAAARINPDHSGGAPIAKSWLFVAISLLVFAAFALIQGRGLGPLADCSGSRSAPTEWCVL
;
A
#
# COMPACT_ATOMS: atom_id res chain seq x y z
N MET A 1 64.31 -31.37 -14.73
CA MET A 1 63.85 -30.07 -15.26
C MET A 1 62.57 -30.32 -16.02
N GLY A 2 61.47 -29.73 -15.55
CA GLY A 2 60.12 -29.95 -16.06
C GLY A 2 59.12 -29.30 -15.12
N ALA A 3 59.28 -27.99 -14.92
CA ALA A 3 58.31 -27.16 -14.24
C ALA A 3 57.11 -27.02 -15.19
N GLY A 4 56.07 -27.79 -14.93
CA GLY A 4 54.78 -27.66 -15.60
C GLY A 4 53.94 -26.66 -14.83
N ASP A 5 53.66 -25.54 -15.48
CA ASP A 5 52.94 -24.39 -14.98
C ASP A 5 51.59 -24.77 -14.34
N THR A 6 51.51 -24.58 -13.02
CA THR A 6 50.26 -24.56 -12.29
C THR A 6 49.49 -23.30 -12.71
N GLU A 7 48.60 -23.45 -13.70
CA GLU A 7 47.56 -22.48 -14.01
C GLU A 7 46.76 -22.19 -12.74
N LEU A 8 47.11 -21.08 -12.08
CA LEU A 8 46.31 -20.43 -11.08
C LEU A 8 45.07 -19.86 -11.80
N SER A 9 44.08 -20.72 -12.02
CA SER A 9 42.73 -20.33 -12.42
C SER A 9 42.18 -19.41 -11.34
N SER A 10 42.41 -18.11 -11.50
CA SER A 10 41.82 -17.05 -10.70
C SER A 10 40.31 -17.19 -10.83
N ARG A 11 39.69 -17.83 -9.84
CA ARG A 11 38.24 -17.82 -9.67
C ARG A 11 37.86 -16.37 -9.42
N VAL A 12 37.54 -15.64 -10.49
CA VAL A 12 36.83 -14.38 -10.42
C VAL A 12 35.53 -14.71 -9.69
N THR A 13 35.50 -14.43 -8.38
CA THR A 13 34.28 -14.53 -7.61
C THR A 13 33.32 -13.51 -8.23
N PRO A 14 32.18 -13.94 -8.79
CA PRO A 14 31.23 -13.00 -9.36
C PRO A 14 30.88 -11.98 -8.29
N SER A 15 31.08 -10.69 -8.59
CA SER A 15 30.72 -9.62 -7.68
C SER A 15 29.27 -9.81 -7.24
N PRO A 16 28.94 -9.64 -5.95
CA PRO A 16 27.59 -9.86 -5.46
C PRO A 16 26.61 -9.02 -6.26
N GLN A 17 25.74 -9.70 -7.02
CA GLN A 17 24.81 -9.06 -7.92
C GLN A 17 23.80 -8.26 -7.09
N ARG A 18 23.80 -6.94 -7.27
CA ARG A 18 22.98 -6.00 -6.49
C ARG A 18 21.59 -5.83 -7.09
N ASP A 19 20.61 -5.52 -6.25
CA ASP A 19 19.26 -5.16 -6.67
C ASP A 19 19.26 -3.96 -7.63
N HIS A 20 18.51 -4.06 -8.73
CA HIS A 20 18.36 -2.95 -9.67
C HIS A 20 17.38 -1.89 -9.11
N VAL A 21 17.94 -0.78 -8.62
CA VAL A 21 17.22 0.27 -7.88
C VAL A 21 15.93 0.73 -8.55
N LEU A 22 15.94 1.04 -9.85
CA LEU A 22 14.74 1.54 -10.53
C LEU A 22 13.60 0.51 -10.57
N THR A 23 13.94 -0.77 -10.68
CA THR A 23 12.94 -1.85 -10.67
C THR A 23 12.34 -2.03 -9.27
N VAL A 24 13.14 -1.85 -8.22
CA VAL A 24 12.67 -1.86 -6.82
C VAL A 24 11.74 -0.67 -6.54
N LEU A 25 12.12 0.54 -6.95
CA LEU A 25 11.29 1.73 -6.81
C LEU A 25 9.94 1.56 -7.54
N ALA A 26 9.99 1.06 -8.79
CA ALA A 26 8.80 0.77 -9.58
C ALA A 26 7.89 -0.29 -8.93
N ALA A 27 8.46 -1.29 -8.25
CA ALA A 27 7.69 -2.31 -7.53
C ALA A 27 6.96 -1.71 -6.31
N GLY A 28 7.63 -0.84 -5.53
CA GLY A 28 7.02 -0.14 -4.41
C GLY A 28 5.89 0.80 -4.82
N LEU A 29 6.14 1.62 -5.85
CA LEU A 29 5.14 2.52 -6.44
C LEU A 29 3.93 1.74 -6.97
N LEU A 30 4.15 0.65 -7.70
CA LEU A 30 3.05 -0.18 -8.22
C LEU A 30 2.27 -0.82 -7.07
N ALA A 31 2.96 -1.31 -6.03
CA ALA A 31 2.32 -1.91 -4.86
C ALA A 31 1.40 -0.92 -4.12
N ALA A 32 1.84 0.32 -3.88
CA ALA A 32 1.02 1.36 -3.27
C ALA A 32 -0.18 1.74 -4.16
N THR A 33 0.04 1.85 -5.47
CA THR A 33 -1.03 2.13 -6.45
C THR A 33 -2.10 1.06 -6.41
N LEU A 34 -1.71 -0.21 -6.44
CA LEU A 34 -2.64 -1.34 -6.35
C LEU A 34 -3.36 -1.37 -5.00
N ALA A 35 -2.68 -1.09 -3.89
CA ALA A 35 -3.31 -1.02 -2.57
C ALA A 35 -4.41 0.04 -2.53
N ALA A 36 -4.15 1.24 -3.04
CA ALA A 36 -5.14 2.31 -3.13
C ALA A 36 -6.31 1.96 -4.05
N ILE A 37 -6.06 1.40 -5.24
CA ILE A 37 -7.13 0.92 -6.15
C ILE A 37 -7.99 -0.14 -5.45
N CYS A 38 -7.36 -1.12 -4.79
CA CYS A 38 -8.10 -2.15 -4.07
C CYS A 38 -8.95 -1.55 -2.94
N HIS A 39 -8.44 -0.60 -2.19
CA HIS A 39 -9.18 -0.01 -1.07
C HIS A 39 -10.33 0.90 -1.56
N GLU A 40 -10.00 1.91 -2.36
CA GLU A 40 -10.93 2.96 -2.77
C GLU A 40 -11.87 2.48 -3.88
N THR A 41 -11.32 1.96 -4.96
CA THR A 41 -12.11 1.62 -6.16
C THR A 41 -12.81 0.29 -5.99
N VAL A 42 -12.08 -0.76 -5.59
CA VAL A 42 -12.66 -2.10 -5.45
C VAL A 42 -13.43 -2.21 -4.15
N GLY A 43 -12.91 -1.69 -3.04
CA GLY A 43 -13.55 -1.78 -1.73
C GLY A 43 -14.75 -0.85 -1.64
N HIS A 44 -14.51 0.44 -1.44
CA HIS A 44 -15.60 1.40 -1.27
C HIS A 44 -16.47 1.54 -2.53
N GLY A 45 -15.86 1.59 -3.71
CA GLY A 45 -16.57 1.71 -4.98
C GLY A 45 -17.56 0.56 -5.22
N LEU A 46 -17.13 -0.70 -5.13
CA LEU A 46 -18.07 -1.82 -5.26
C LEU A 46 -19.04 -1.89 -4.08
N GLY A 47 -18.62 -1.54 -2.86
CA GLY A 47 -19.52 -1.47 -1.70
C GLY A 47 -20.63 -0.43 -1.85
N CYS A 48 -20.35 0.70 -2.52
CA CYS A 48 -21.35 1.72 -2.87
C CYS A 48 -22.33 1.19 -3.91
N ILE A 49 -21.83 0.65 -5.03
CA ILE A 49 -22.66 0.13 -6.12
C ILE A 49 -23.53 -1.04 -5.65
N ALA A 50 -22.97 -1.97 -4.87
CA ALA A 50 -23.70 -3.10 -4.32
C ALA A 50 -24.80 -2.69 -3.35
N ALA A 51 -24.66 -1.54 -2.68
CA ALA A 51 -25.68 -0.96 -1.82
C ALA A 51 -26.75 -0.15 -2.60
N GLY A 52 -26.65 -0.09 -3.93
CA GLY A 52 -27.53 0.75 -4.77
C GLY A 52 -27.20 2.25 -4.69
N GLY A 53 -26.02 2.60 -4.18
CA GLY A 53 -25.55 3.97 -4.08
C GLY A 53 -24.89 4.49 -5.35
N GLU A 54 -24.59 5.79 -5.35
CA GLU A 54 -23.91 6.48 -6.44
C GLU A 54 -22.58 7.07 -5.96
N ILE A 55 -21.48 6.79 -6.67
CA ILE A 55 -20.16 7.33 -6.35
C ILE A 55 -20.13 8.83 -6.65
N GLN A 56 -20.01 9.64 -5.61
CA GLN A 56 -19.98 11.10 -5.71
C GLN A 56 -18.55 11.64 -5.80
N LEU A 57 -17.62 10.96 -5.13
CA LEU A 57 -16.19 11.25 -5.18
C LEU A 57 -15.41 9.94 -5.07
N LEU A 58 -14.46 9.75 -5.97
CA LEU A 58 -13.44 8.71 -5.86
C LEU A 58 -12.09 9.33 -6.18
N THR A 59 -11.23 9.48 -5.17
CA THR A 59 -9.85 9.92 -5.32
C THR A 59 -8.87 8.82 -4.93
N SER A 60 -7.57 9.14 -4.83
CA SER A 60 -6.54 8.20 -4.37
C SER A 60 -6.66 7.81 -2.89
N ILE A 61 -7.39 8.59 -2.09
CA ILE A 61 -7.52 8.43 -0.63
C ILE A 61 -8.87 8.88 -0.03
N TRP A 62 -9.70 9.57 -0.83
CA TRP A 62 -11.02 10.07 -0.41
C TRP A 62 -12.10 9.38 -1.23
N PHE A 63 -13.15 8.96 -0.55
CA PHE A 63 -14.32 8.38 -1.16
C PHE A 63 -15.61 8.98 -0.60
N ARG A 64 -16.59 9.26 -1.46
CA ARG A 64 -17.94 9.67 -1.08
C ARG A 64 -18.96 8.94 -1.94
N CYS A 65 -20.01 8.47 -1.29
CA CYS A 65 -21.11 7.75 -1.92
C CYS A 65 -22.44 8.30 -1.44
N HIS A 66 -23.31 8.66 -2.38
CA HIS A 66 -24.71 8.93 -2.09
C HIS A 66 -25.43 7.60 -1.84
N GLY A 67 -26.17 7.49 -0.74
CA GLY A 67 -26.76 6.21 -0.33
C GLY A 67 -25.75 5.24 0.30
N ALA A 68 -24.63 5.74 0.83
CA ALA A 68 -23.63 4.91 1.52
C ALA A 68 -24.27 4.08 2.66
N THR A 69 -23.81 2.84 2.79
CA THR A 69 -24.19 1.91 3.88
C THR A 69 -22.94 1.41 4.60
N SER A 70 -23.11 0.68 5.70
CA SER A 70 -21.96 0.07 6.40
C SER A 70 -21.14 -0.85 5.50
N LEU A 71 -21.73 -1.42 4.44
CA LEU A 71 -20.99 -2.18 3.43
C LEU A 71 -20.06 -1.27 2.62
N THR A 72 -20.53 -0.08 2.25
CA THR A 72 -19.72 0.93 1.58
C THR A 72 -18.54 1.36 2.45
N ASP A 73 -18.80 1.69 3.73
CA ASP A 73 -17.75 2.13 4.66
C ASP A 73 -16.76 1.00 4.97
N ALA A 74 -17.23 -0.24 5.14
CA ALA A 74 -16.33 -1.38 5.40
C ALA A 74 -15.59 -1.86 4.15
N GLY A 75 -16.01 -1.44 2.96
CA GLY A 75 -15.56 -1.97 1.68
C GLY A 75 -14.04 -1.88 1.50
N GLY A 76 -13.45 -0.72 1.81
CA GLY A 76 -12.00 -0.53 1.74
C GLY A 76 -11.23 -1.49 2.63
N ALA A 77 -11.60 -1.58 3.91
CA ALA A 77 -10.99 -2.50 4.86
C ALA A 77 -11.13 -3.97 4.46
N ILE A 78 -12.34 -4.39 4.03
CA ILE A 78 -12.61 -5.76 3.58
C ILE A 78 -11.73 -6.11 2.37
N SER A 79 -11.69 -5.24 1.36
CA SER A 79 -10.87 -5.44 0.16
C SER A 79 -9.38 -5.55 0.51
N GLY A 80 -8.86 -4.63 1.33
CA GLY A 80 -7.46 -4.67 1.77
C GLY A 80 -7.08 -5.95 2.50
N LEU A 81 -7.96 -6.46 3.38
CA LEU A 81 -7.75 -7.73 4.08
C LEU A 81 -7.79 -8.93 3.14
N VAL A 82 -8.78 -8.97 2.23
CA VAL A 82 -8.95 -10.08 1.29
C VAL A 82 -7.79 -10.14 0.30
N PHE A 83 -7.50 -9.07 -0.44
CA PHE A 83 -6.44 -9.12 -1.44
C PHE A 83 -5.06 -9.17 -0.79
N GLY A 84 -4.83 -8.42 0.29
CA GLY A 84 -3.58 -8.47 1.04
C GLY A 84 -3.32 -9.86 1.61
N GLY A 85 -4.31 -10.49 2.23
CA GLY A 85 -4.21 -11.83 2.80
C GLY A 85 -4.05 -12.93 1.74
N LEU A 86 -4.84 -12.88 0.65
CA LEU A 86 -4.73 -13.84 -0.45
C LEU A 86 -3.35 -13.80 -1.09
N VAL A 87 -2.82 -12.59 -1.35
CA VAL A 87 -1.47 -12.45 -1.90
C VAL A 87 -0.42 -12.94 -0.90
N LEU A 88 -0.56 -12.66 0.40
CA LEU A 88 0.38 -13.15 1.41
C LEU A 88 0.44 -14.68 1.47
N ALA A 89 -0.71 -15.35 1.26
CA ALA A 89 -0.83 -16.80 1.25
C ALA A 89 -0.26 -17.46 -0.01
N LEU A 90 0.05 -16.71 -1.07
CA LEU A 90 0.66 -17.27 -2.27
C LEU A 90 2.08 -17.78 -1.98
N PRO A 91 2.46 -18.94 -2.53
CA PRO A 91 3.83 -19.43 -2.43
C PRO A 91 4.76 -18.55 -3.27
N MET A 92 5.32 -17.49 -2.67
CA MET A 92 6.14 -16.47 -3.35
C MET A 92 7.30 -17.04 -4.16
N ARG A 93 7.82 -18.22 -3.77
CA ARG A 93 8.85 -18.96 -4.52
C ARG A 93 8.40 -19.41 -5.91
N ARG A 94 7.09 -19.55 -6.16
CA ARG A 94 6.52 -19.89 -7.48
C ARG A 94 6.40 -18.68 -8.40
N VAL A 95 6.52 -17.46 -7.87
CA VAL A 95 6.55 -16.24 -8.68
C VAL A 95 7.95 -16.08 -9.25
N GLY A 96 8.13 -16.53 -10.51
CA GLY A 96 9.43 -16.56 -11.19
C GLY A 96 10.04 -15.17 -11.43
N ASN A 97 9.22 -14.13 -11.55
CA ASN A 97 9.68 -12.75 -11.74
C ASN A 97 9.96 -12.08 -10.39
N SER A 98 11.22 -11.72 -10.12
CA SER A 98 11.66 -11.08 -8.87
C SER A 98 10.99 -9.72 -8.61
N ALA A 99 10.74 -8.93 -9.66
CA ALA A 99 10.07 -7.63 -9.54
C ALA A 99 8.58 -7.79 -9.16
N MET A 100 7.91 -8.78 -9.75
CA MET A 100 6.53 -9.10 -9.41
C MET A 100 6.44 -9.66 -7.98
N ARG A 101 7.35 -10.55 -7.59
CA ARG A 101 7.44 -11.06 -6.22
C ARG A 101 7.60 -9.93 -5.20
N MET A 102 8.48 -8.96 -5.50
CA MET A 102 8.65 -7.76 -4.66
C MET A 102 7.36 -6.94 -4.60
N THR A 103 6.70 -6.72 -5.73
CA THR A 103 5.44 -5.95 -5.80
C THR A 103 4.34 -6.60 -4.97
N LEU A 104 4.14 -7.91 -5.13
CA LEU A 104 3.14 -8.69 -4.39
C LEU A 104 3.41 -8.68 -2.88
N PHE A 105 4.66 -8.85 -2.48
CA PHE A 105 5.06 -8.75 -1.08
C PHE A 105 4.75 -7.36 -0.51
N MET A 106 5.19 -6.29 -1.19
CA MET A 106 4.94 -4.92 -0.76
C MET A 106 3.45 -4.59 -0.73
N PHE A 107 2.69 -4.99 -1.75
CA PHE A 107 1.24 -4.77 -1.85
C PHE A 107 0.51 -5.41 -0.67
N SER A 108 0.83 -6.67 -0.37
CA SER A 108 0.24 -7.38 0.75
C SER A 108 0.58 -6.73 2.09
N ALA A 109 1.86 -6.43 2.32
CA ALA A 109 2.31 -5.80 3.56
C ALA A 109 1.67 -4.42 3.77
N ILE A 110 1.66 -3.58 2.74
CA ILE A 110 1.05 -2.24 2.78
C ILE A 110 -0.45 -2.36 3.05
N SER A 111 -1.17 -3.21 2.32
CA SER A 111 -2.63 -3.34 2.46
C SER A 111 -3.03 -3.79 3.87
N LEU A 112 -2.38 -4.81 4.40
CA LEU A 112 -2.70 -5.36 5.71
C LEU A 112 -2.34 -4.40 6.85
N LEU A 113 -1.16 -3.78 6.79
CA LEU A 113 -0.73 -2.82 7.81
C LEU A 113 -1.55 -1.52 7.76
N TRP A 114 -1.95 -1.07 6.57
CA TRP A 114 -2.83 0.08 6.40
C TRP A 114 -4.18 -0.17 7.07
N VAL A 115 -4.85 -1.30 6.77
CA VAL A 115 -6.14 -1.62 7.41
C VAL A 115 -6.00 -1.74 8.92
N ALA A 116 -4.96 -2.42 9.42
CA ALA A 116 -4.75 -2.53 10.85
C ALA A 116 -4.51 -1.16 11.51
N ALA A 117 -3.76 -0.26 10.87
CA ALA A 117 -3.54 1.09 11.36
C ALA A 117 -4.83 1.94 11.35
N GLN A 118 -5.69 1.81 10.35
CA GLN A 118 -7.00 2.47 10.33
C GLN A 118 -7.87 2.04 11.50
N ILE A 119 -7.92 0.73 11.80
CA ILE A 119 -8.66 0.19 12.95
C ILE A 119 -8.14 0.76 14.27
N ILE A 120 -6.83 1.06 14.37
CA ILE A 120 -6.22 1.73 15.54
C ILE A 120 -6.63 3.21 15.61
N ALA A 121 -6.55 3.93 14.49
CA ALA A 121 -6.64 5.37 14.46
C ALA A 121 -8.08 5.92 14.48
N HIS A 122 -9.02 5.30 13.76
CA HIS A 122 -10.38 5.81 13.60
C HIS A 122 -11.17 5.91 14.92
N PRO A 123 -10.99 5.01 15.91
CA PRO A 123 -11.53 5.18 17.25
C PRO A 123 -11.12 6.47 17.98
N ALA A 124 -10.04 7.12 17.57
CA ALA A 124 -9.52 8.34 18.19
C ALA A 124 -9.81 9.63 17.41
N LEU A 125 -10.10 9.52 16.10
CA LEU A 125 -10.16 10.68 15.20
C LEU A 125 -11.57 11.12 14.83
N ASP A 126 -12.61 10.40 15.29
CA ASP A 126 -14.03 10.69 15.00
C ASP A 126 -14.33 10.88 13.50
N ARG A 127 -13.63 10.13 12.67
CA ARG A 127 -13.71 10.21 11.21
C ARG A 127 -13.50 8.84 10.57
N ASP A 128 -13.85 8.79 9.29
CA ASP A 128 -13.60 7.68 8.37
C ASP A 128 -14.36 6.37 8.72
N ASP A 129 -14.05 5.30 7.98
CA ASP A 129 -14.84 4.07 7.82
C ASP A 129 -15.48 3.53 9.11
N TRP A 130 -14.64 3.15 10.08
CA TRP A 130 -15.10 2.51 11.32
C TRP A 130 -15.94 3.43 12.20
N HIS A 131 -15.72 4.75 12.13
CA HIS A 131 -16.56 5.71 12.84
C HIS A 131 -17.97 5.71 12.25
N PHE A 132 -18.10 5.80 10.92
CA PHE A 132 -19.41 5.80 10.25
C PHE A 132 -20.18 4.49 10.48
N ILE A 133 -19.50 3.34 10.46
CA ILE A 133 -20.11 2.04 10.80
C ILE A 133 -20.66 2.07 12.23
N ALA A 134 -19.84 2.48 13.20
CA ALA A 134 -20.23 2.50 14.61
C ALA A 134 -21.44 3.42 14.86
N MET A 135 -21.47 4.59 14.21
CA MET A 135 -22.59 5.53 14.30
C MET A 135 -23.88 4.96 13.69
N ARG A 136 -23.79 4.29 12.53
CA ARG A 136 -24.96 3.65 11.88
C ARG A 136 -25.53 2.49 12.68
N TRP A 137 -24.70 1.76 13.41
CA TRP A 137 -25.13 0.61 14.21
C TRP A 137 -25.47 1.00 15.65
N HIS A 138 -25.44 2.30 15.98
CA HIS A 138 -25.67 2.82 17.33
C HIS A 138 -24.79 2.13 18.38
N TRP A 139 -23.54 1.86 18.04
CA TRP A 139 -22.63 1.15 18.94
C TRP A 139 -22.33 1.99 20.19
N PRO A 140 -22.39 1.40 21.39
CA PRO A 140 -22.01 2.10 22.61
C PRO A 140 -20.52 2.43 22.60
N LEU A 141 -20.08 3.40 23.41
CA LEU A 141 -18.69 3.87 23.48
C LEU A 141 -17.62 2.76 23.65
N VAL A 142 -18.02 1.55 24.04
CA VAL A 142 -17.20 0.33 24.11
C VAL A 142 -16.54 -0.05 22.78
N TRP A 143 -17.08 0.34 21.62
CA TRP A 143 -16.48 -0.01 20.33
C TRP A 143 -15.08 0.59 20.14
N ARG A 144 -14.80 1.75 20.74
CA ARG A 144 -13.52 2.44 20.61
C ARG A 144 -12.36 1.64 21.20
N PRO A 145 -12.37 1.29 22.52
CA PRO A 145 -11.31 0.48 23.11
C PRO A 145 -11.25 -0.92 22.49
N LEU A 146 -12.38 -1.48 22.04
CA LEU A 146 -12.41 -2.77 21.37
C LEU A 146 -11.66 -2.72 20.03
N LEU A 147 -12.03 -1.80 19.13
CA LEU A 147 -11.37 -1.65 17.83
C LEU A 147 -9.90 -1.27 17.99
N ALA A 148 -9.57 -0.33 18.88
CA ALA A 148 -8.17 0.03 19.15
C ALA A 148 -7.35 -1.21 19.57
N THR A 149 -7.91 -2.05 20.45
CA THR A 149 -7.24 -3.29 20.90
C THR A 149 -7.08 -4.29 19.75
N VAL A 150 -8.15 -4.55 18.99
CA VAL A 150 -8.12 -5.46 17.83
C VAL A 150 -7.13 -4.98 16.78
N GLY A 151 -7.10 -3.67 16.51
CA GLY A 151 -6.17 -3.04 15.58
C GLY A 151 -4.72 -3.22 16.01
N VAL A 152 -4.39 -2.93 17.28
CA VAL A 152 -3.02 -3.11 17.81
C VAL A 152 -2.58 -4.57 17.74
N LEU A 153 -3.42 -5.50 18.17
CA LEU A 153 -3.11 -6.93 18.13
C LEU A 153 -2.89 -7.41 16.69
N SER A 154 -3.76 -6.98 15.76
CA SER A 154 -3.64 -7.30 14.33
C SER A 154 -2.36 -6.73 13.74
N TYR A 155 -2.05 -5.47 14.03
CA TYR A 155 -0.84 -4.80 13.54
C TYR A 155 0.42 -5.53 14.01
N VAL A 156 0.51 -5.86 15.30
CA VAL A 156 1.64 -6.61 15.86
C VAL A 156 1.73 -8.00 15.25
N ALA A 157 0.60 -8.69 15.06
CA ALA A 157 0.58 -10.01 14.42
C ALA A 157 1.08 -9.95 12.97
N ILE A 158 0.63 -8.97 12.19
CA ILE A 158 1.05 -8.75 10.80
C ILE A 158 2.55 -8.43 10.74
N VAL A 159 3.07 -7.53 11.58
CA VAL A 159 4.51 -7.22 11.63
C VAL A 159 5.34 -8.46 11.97
N ARG A 160 4.89 -9.27 12.94
CA ARG A 160 5.56 -10.53 13.30
C ARG A 160 5.53 -11.52 12.13
N TRP A 161 4.40 -11.63 11.44
CA TRP A 161 4.26 -12.53 10.29
C TRP A 161 5.16 -12.10 9.12
N ILE A 162 5.19 -10.81 8.78
CA ILE A 162 6.13 -10.25 7.80
C ILE A 162 7.57 -10.56 8.21
N ALA A 163 7.94 -10.33 9.47
CA ALA A 163 9.29 -10.64 9.95
C ALA A 163 9.65 -12.13 9.84
N LEU A 164 8.69 -13.04 9.96
CA LEU A 164 8.90 -14.47 9.72
C LEU A 164 9.11 -14.77 8.23
N LEU A 165 8.31 -14.15 7.33
CA LEU A 165 8.47 -14.30 5.88
C LEU A 165 9.82 -13.78 5.39
N LEU A 166 10.34 -12.73 6.04
CA LEU A 166 11.66 -12.17 5.75
C LEU A 166 12.84 -13.04 6.20
N ARG A 167 12.58 -14.16 6.90
CA ARG A 167 13.60 -15.19 7.19
C ARG A 167 13.78 -16.17 6.04
N ASP A 168 12.89 -16.18 5.05
CA ASP A 168 13.05 -17.02 3.86
C ASP A 168 14.30 -16.56 3.09
N PRO A 169 15.22 -17.46 2.71
CA PRO A 169 16.36 -17.10 1.84
C PRO A 169 15.94 -16.44 0.53
N ALA A 170 14.72 -16.64 0.05
CA ALA A 170 14.18 -15.99 -1.16
C ALA A 170 13.57 -14.59 -0.90
N ALA A 171 13.56 -14.12 0.34
CA ALA A 171 12.97 -12.85 0.72
C ALA A 171 13.77 -11.65 0.18
N PRO A 172 13.11 -10.50 -0.06
CA PRO A 172 13.79 -9.27 -0.46
C PRO A 172 14.80 -8.80 0.59
N SER A 173 15.87 -8.14 0.14
CA SER A 173 16.84 -7.50 1.02
C SER A 173 16.20 -6.34 1.81
N ALA A 174 16.70 -6.05 3.01
CA ALA A 174 16.24 -4.89 3.79
C ALA A 174 16.31 -3.59 2.98
N ARG A 175 17.41 -3.40 2.24
CA ARG A 175 17.61 -2.25 1.34
C ARG A 175 16.52 -2.16 0.27
N ALA A 176 16.15 -3.27 -0.36
CA ALA A 176 15.09 -3.28 -1.35
C ALA A 176 13.74 -2.87 -0.72
N ILE A 177 13.45 -3.35 0.48
CA ILE A 177 12.23 -2.98 1.23
C ILE A 177 12.22 -1.48 1.53
N TYR A 178 13.32 -0.91 2.04
CA TYR A 178 13.40 0.53 2.30
C TYR A 178 13.17 1.36 1.03
N LEU A 179 13.82 1.01 -0.08
CA LEU A 179 13.65 1.73 -1.35
C LEU A 179 12.20 1.65 -1.87
N ALA A 180 11.62 0.45 -1.86
CA ALA A 180 10.25 0.26 -2.30
C ALA A 180 9.25 0.99 -1.38
N TYR A 181 9.47 0.98 -0.07
CA TYR A 181 8.65 1.70 0.90
C TYR A 181 8.69 3.22 0.68
N VAL A 182 9.87 3.79 0.45
CA VAL A 182 9.99 5.23 0.16
C VAL A 182 9.28 5.57 -1.16
N ALA A 183 9.43 4.74 -2.20
CA ALA A 183 8.73 4.94 -3.47
C ALA A 183 7.20 4.86 -3.30
N ALA A 184 6.71 3.90 -2.52
CA ALA A 184 5.31 3.75 -2.17
C ALA A 184 4.77 5.03 -1.49
N ALA A 185 5.43 5.51 -0.44
CA ALA A 185 5.03 6.71 0.29
C ALA A 185 5.03 7.97 -0.61
N ILE A 186 6.09 8.17 -1.40
CA ILE A 186 6.16 9.30 -2.35
C ILE A 186 5.04 9.22 -3.39
N SER A 187 4.75 8.03 -3.93
CA SER A 187 3.67 7.86 -4.92
C SER A 187 2.30 8.24 -4.35
N ALA A 188 2.03 7.91 -3.09
CA ALA A 188 0.79 8.28 -2.41
C ALA A 188 0.67 9.80 -2.18
N VAL A 189 1.77 10.44 -1.76
CA VAL A 189 1.85 11.90 -1.61
C VAL A 189 1.58 12.59 -2.94
N LEU A 190 2.23 12.14 -4.01
CA LEU A 190 2.04 12.70 -5.35
C LEU A 190 0.61 12.50 -5.85
N ALA A 191 0.02 11.31 -5.67
CA ALA A 191 -1.35 11.04 -6.08
C ALA A 191 -2.38 11.83 -5.25
N GLY A 192 -2.15 12.05 -3.96
CA GLY A 192 -3.00 12.91 -3.13
C GLY A 192 -2.88 14.38 -3.52
N TRP A 193 -1.67 14.85 -3.83
CA TRP A 193 -1.42 16.22 -4.27
C TRP A 193 -2.13 16.58 -5.58
N MET A 194 -2.47 15.58 -6.40
CA MET A 194 -3.20 15.79 -7.66
C MET A 194 -4.66 16.24 -7.49
N TRP A 195 -5.27 16.08 -6.31
CA TRP A 195 -6.65 16.49 -6.10
C TRP A 195 -6.73 18.00 -5.81
N ALA A 196 -7.16 18.76 -6.82
CA ALA A 196 -7.11 20.22 -6.82
C ALA A 196 -7.87 20.93 -5.69
N PRO A 197 -9.01 20.43 -5.18
CA PRO A 197 -9.72 21.08 -4.08
C PRO A 197 -8.90 21.20 -2.79
N LEU A 198 -8.16 20.16 -2.41
CA LEU A 198 -7.40 20.09 -1.15
C LEU A 198 -6.07 19.35 -1.31
N PRO A 199 -5.13 19.87 -2.12
CA PRO A 199 -3.94 19.11 -2.55
C PRO A 199 -2.99 18.80 -1.38
N THR A 200 -2.77 19.76 -0.47
CA THR A 200 -1.86 19.58 0.67
C THR A 200 -2.42 18.63 1.72
N ARG A 201 -3.70 18.78 2.07
CA ARG A 201 -4.39 17.86 2.99
C ARG A 201 -4.37 16.44 2.43
N SER A 202 -4.61 16.30 1.13
CA SER A 202 -4.66 14.98 0.49
C SER A 202 -3.30 14.34 0.34
N ALA A 203 -2.27 15.13 0.05
CA ALA A 203 -0.89 14.67 0.10
C ALA A 203 -0.51 14.20 1.52
N LEU A 204 -0.93 14.91 2.57
CA LEU A 204 -0.68 14.54 3.95
C LEU A 204 -1.42 13.24 4.33
N GLU A 205 -2.71 13.12 4.01
CA GLU A 205 -3.47 11.89 4.25
C GLU A 205 -2.87 10.72 3.46
N GLY A 206 -2.40 10.92 2.23
CA GLY A 206 -1.63 9.92 1.47
C GLY A 206 -0.34 9.49 2.18
N LEU A 207 0.40 10.43 2.77
CA LEU A 207 1.58 10.12 3.60
C LEU A 207 1.21 9.35 4.87
N LEU A 208 0.14 9.73 5.56
CA LEU A 208 -0.30 9.05 6.77
C LEU A 208 -0.75 7.61 6.46
N THR A 209 -1.46 7.44 5.36
CA THR A 209 -2.09 6.19 4.91
C THR A 209 -1.11 5.18 4.30
N LEU A 210 -0.17 5.63 3.45
CA LEU A 210 0.75 4.72 2.74
C LEU A 210 2.22 4.91 3.10
N GLY A 211 2.55 5.93 3.89
CA GLY A 211 3.85 6.07 4.56
C GLY A 211 3.77 5.62 6.01
N VAL A 212 3.07 6.37 6.86
CA VAL A 212 3.09 6.18 8.32
C VAL A 212 2.41 4.88 8.74
N ALA A 213 1.20 4.61 8.27
CA ALA A 213 0.46 3.41 8.64
C ALA A 213 1.25 2.10 8.38
N PRO A 214 1.92 1.89 7.23
CA PRO A 214 2.73 0.69 7.00
C PRO A 214 4.15 0.73 7.62
N MET A 215 4.46 1.64 8.55
CA MET A 215 5.81 1.74 9.16
C MET A 215 6.31 0.44 9.84
N GLY A 216 5.39 -0.44 10.26
CA GLY A 216 5.70 -1.76 10.80
C GLY A 216 6.53 -2.63 9.84
N LEU A 217 6.46 -2.35 8.53
CA LEU A 217 7.33 -2.96 7.53
C LEU A 217 8.81 -2.61 7.75
N LEU A 218 9.11 -1.36 8.14
CA LEU A 218 10.46 -0.93 8.45
C LEU A 218 10.99 -1.59 9.72
N VAL A 219 10.11 -1.77 10.72
CA VAL A 219 10.43 -2.49 11.95
C VAL A 219 10.74 -3.96 11.67
N ALA A 220 10.01 -4.59 10.75
CA ALA A 220 10.29 -5.96 10.31
C ALA A 220 11.60 -6.04 9.51
N ALA A 221 11.84 -5.12 8.58
CA ALA A 221 13.05 -5.07 7.75
C ALA A 221 14.33 -4.83 8.57
N ALA A 222 14.26 -4.02 9.63
CA ALA A 222 15.39 -3.77 10.54
C ALA A 222 15.86 -5.02 11.31
N ARG A 223 15.05 -6.09 11.33
CA ARG A 223 15.38 -7.37 11.99
C ARG A 223 16.03 -8.39 11.06
N ILE A 224 16.21 -8.06 9.77
CA ILE A 224 16.91 -8.92 8.83
C ILE A 224 18.40 -8.93 9.20
N ASN A 225 18.97 -10.13 9.32
CA ASN A 225 20.40 -10.29 9.61
C ASN A 225 21.23 -9.73 8.43
N PRO A 226 22.19 -8.81 8.65
CA PRO A 226 23.06 -8.29 7.58
C PRO A 226 23.79 -9.39 6.79
N ASP A 227 24.09 -10.51 7.44
CA ASP A 227 24.77 -11.66 6.84
C ASP A 227 23.84 -12.53 5.97
N HIS A 228 22.52 -12.31 6.06
CA HIS A 228 21.61 -12.86 5.06
C HIS A 228 21.83 -12.14 3.74
N SER A 229 22.62 -12.78 2.88
CA SER A 229 22.57 -12.53 1.45
C SER A 229 21.12 -12.75 1.01
N GLY A 230 20.38 -11.65 0.79
CA GLY A 230 18.97 -11.70 0.43
C GLY A 230 18.72 -12.61 -0.78
N GLY A 231 17.45 -12.94 -1.02
CA GLY A 231 17.07 -13.78 -2.14
C GLY A 231 17.55 -13.29 -3.49
N ALA A 232 17.35 -14.12 -4.51
CA ALA A 232 17.79 -13.84 -5.88
C ALA A 232 17.57 -12.36 -6.23
N PRO A 233 18.63 -11.64 -6.63
CA PRO A 233 18.62 -10.18 -6.73
C PRO A 233 17.53 -9.72 -7.68
N ILE A 234 16.95 -8.56 -7.39
CA ILE A 234 15.90 -8.00 -8.22
C ILE A 234 16.52 -7.55 -9.56
N ALA A 235 16.28 -8.36 -10.58
CA ALA A 235 16.83 -8.17 -11.91
C ALA A 235 16.31 -6.89 -12.55
N LYS A 236 17.16 -6.28 -13.39
CA LYS A 236 16.80 -5.13 -14.22
C LYS A 236 15.69 -5.51 -15.19
N SER A 237 14.60 -4.74 -15.18
CA SER A 237 13.53 -4.85 -16.17
C SER A 237 12.96 -3.48 -16.52
N TRP A 238 13.33 -2.96 -17.69
CA TRP A 238 12.80 -1.69 -18.19
C TRP A 238 11.34 -1.74 -18.57
N LEU A 239 10.90 -2.87 -19.13
CA LEU A 239 9.49 -3.10 -19.46
C LEU A 239 8.63 -3.03 -18.19
N PHE A 240 9.08 -3.66 -17.09
CA PHE A 240 8.38 -3.59 -15.82
C PHE A 240 8.32 -2.15 -15.29
N VAL A 241 9.44 -1.43 -15.31
CA VAL A 241 9.49 -0.01 -14.89
C VAL A 241 8.52 0.84 -15.71
N ALA A 242 8.52 0.69 -17.04
CA ALA A 242 7.63 1.43 -17.92
C ALA A 242 6.16 1.14 -17.62
N ILE A 243 5.78 -0.13 -17.46
CA ILE A 243 4.40 -0.52 -17.11
C ILE A 243 4.00 0.05 -15.76
N SER A 244 4.83 -0.06 -14.72
CA SER A 244 4.52 0.49 -13.40
C SER A 244 4.31 2.00 -13.45
N LEU A 245 5.14 2.73 -14.19
CA LEU A 245 5.00 4.17 -14.36
C LEU A 245 3.73 4.53 -15.15
N LEU A 246 3.40 3.79 -16.20
CA LEU A 246 2.17 4.00 -16.97
C LEU A 246 0.92 3.75 -16.12
N VAL A 247 0.90 2.67 -15.32
CA VAL A 247 -0.19 2.37 -14.39
C VAL A 247 -0.34 3.48 -13.35
N PHE A 248 0.75 3.93 -12.75
CA PHE A 248 0.71 5.03 -11.79
C PHE A 248 0.29 6.35 -12.43
N ALA A 249 0.78 6.68 -13.62
CA ALA A 249 0.39 7.89 -14.34
C ALA A 249 -1.11 7.88 -14.64
N ALA A 250 -1.65 6.76 -15.12
CA ALA A 250 -3.09 6.60 -15.32
C ALA A 250 -3.86 6.76 -14.00
N PHE A 251 -3.42 6.09 -12.93
CA PHE A 251 -4.02 6.22 -11.59
C PHE A 251 -4.00 7.68 -11.08
N ALA A 252 -2.86 8.37 -11.15
CA ALA A 252 -2.71 9.73 -10.66
C ALA A 252 -3.54 10.74 -11.49
N LEU A 253 -3.63 10.55 -12.81
CA LEU A 253 -4.39 11.43 -13.69
C LEU A 253 -5.90 11.20 -13.62
N ILE A 254 -6.34 9.96 -13.36
CA ILE A 254 -7.76 9.61 -13.29
C ILE A 254 -8.25 9.73 -11.86
N GLN A 255 -7.73 8.88 -10.98
CA GLN A 255 -8.19 8.79 -9.60
C GLN A 255 -7.50 9.84 -8.72
N GLY A 256 -6.23 10.16 -8.91
CA GLY A 256 -5.56 11.22 -8.15
C GLY A 256 -6.21 12.60 -8.34
N ARG A 257 -6.78 12.89 -9.51
CA ARG A 257 -7.53 14.13 -9.78
C ARG A 257 -8.98 14.11 -9.30
N GLY A 258 -9.48 12.94 -8.93
CA GLY A 258 -10.86 12.72 -8.52
C GLY A 258 -11.79 12.36 -9.68
N LEU A 259 -12.70 11.43 -9.41
CA LEU A 259 -13.82 11.06 -10.26
C LEU A 259 -15.14 11.35 -9.55
N GLY A 260 -16.16 11.76 -10.31
CA GLY A 260 -17.51 12.01 -9.81
C GLY A 260 -17.87 13.50 -9.69
N PRO A 261 -19.14 13.83 -9.41
CA PRO A 261 -19.65 15.20 -9.36
C PRO A 261 -18.91 16.12 -8.37
N LEU A 262 -18.30 15.58 -7.32
CA LEU A 262 -17.57 16.35 -6.31
C LEU A 262 -16.07 16.52 -6.61
N ALA A 263 -15.57 16.02 -7.75
CA ALA A 263 -14.14 16.13 -8.09
C ALA A 263 -13.69 17.59 -8.30
N ASP A 264 -14.56 18.43 -8.90
CA ASP A 264 -14.27 19.82 -9.28
C ASP A 264 -15.00 20.84 -8.40
N CYS A 265 -14.94 20.64 -7.09
CA CYS A 265 -15.48 21.53 -6.05
C CYS A 265 -15.01 23.01 -6.14
N SER A 266 -13.99 23.31 -6.95
CA SER A 266 -13.43 24.65 -7.15
C SER A 266 -14.31 25.60 -7.97
N GLY A 267 -15.34 25.09 -8.67
CA GLY A 267 -16.14 25.87 -9.63
C GLY A 267 -17.41 26.52 -9.10
N SER A 268 -17.99 26.04 -7.99
CA SER A 268 -19.28 26.57 -7.52
C SER A 268 -19.07 27.59 -6.39
N ARG A 269 -19.34 28.87 -6.68
CA ARG A 269 -19.38 29.94 -5.65
C ARG A 269 -20.54 29.76 -4.64
N SER A 270 -21.31 28.68 -4.78
CA SER A 270 -22.54 28.43 -4.04
C SER A 270 -22.56 27.10 -3.27
N ALA A 271 -21.64 26.16 -3.50
CA ALA A 271 -21.52 25.02 -2.59
C ALA A 271 -20.72 25.45 -1.36
N PRO A 272 -21.25 25.24 -0.14
CA PRO A 272 -20.48 25.45 1.07
C PRO A 272 -19.19 24.64 0.98
N THR A 273 -18.06 25.27 1.28
CA THR A 273 -16.73 24.62 1.35
C THR A 273 -16.73 23.36 2.23
N GLU A 274 -17.68 23.27 3.16
CA GLU A 274 -17.94 22.10 3.99
C GLU A 274 -18.24 20.83 3.19
N TRP A 275 -18.90 20.89 2.02
CA TRP A 275 -19.21 19.70 1.20
C TRP A 275 -17.98 19.10 0.50
N CYS A 276 -16.90 19.89 0.39
CA CYS A 276 -15.64 19.42 -0.18
C CYS A 276 -14.66 18.93 0.90
N VAL A 277 -14.97 19.18 2.18
CA VAL A 277 -14.07 19.01 3.33
C VAL A 277 -14.59 17.96 4.31
N LEU A 278 -15.92 17.71 4.33
CA LEU A 278 -16.63 16.76 5.20
C LEU A 278 -16.92 15.41 4.53
#